data_AF-A0A7H8MJT9-F1
#
_entry.id   AF-A0A7H8MJT9-F1
#
_cell.length_a   1.000
_cell.length_b   1.000
_cell.length_c   1.000
_cell.angle_alpha   90.00
_cell.angle_beta   90.00
_cell.angle_gamma   90.00
#
_symmetry.space_group_name_H-M   'P 1'
#
loop_
_entity.id
_entity.type
_entity.pdbx_description
1 polymer ?
#
loop_
_entity_poly.entity_id
_entity_poly.type
_entity_poly.pdbx_seq_one_letter_code
_entity_poly.pdbx_strand_id
1 'polypeptide(L)'
;MDTAVGKERARGALLGLAVGDALGAPAENLRPSEIRRRWGRIEGFVSEDPAGTDDTEYAIFSGLLLARHGSALTVSHVERAWHHWIADLDEGPFRGAGFSERGTLENLRRGLAAPISAQHRHAWSDGLAMRAAPFGVFAAGRPAEAARLVAVDGRVSHEGEGIYGGQAVAAGVAAAMVGAGLASVIAAALSVVPMDSWTARSLRRAVAAAQRPYPDRLTMERAVRSAVVIGGYPWTDLAPEAVGLAFGAFTAARGDFRTAVLTAVNMGRDADTTAAVAGSLAGALHGAGAIPPQWAAAIGPVRGSCLPSMRGYHVLDIADLLTPEGPDSTEGAETAYSADSVQGRGGGREPSVVRDMASVSVSVSASASFEPVREDRR
;
A
#
# COMPACT_ATOMS: atom_id res chain seq x y z
N MET A 1 7.37 17.56 11.78
CA MET A 1 8.37 16.61 11.24
C MET A 1 9.19 17.39 10.24
N ASP A 2 10.52 17.27 10.27
CA ASP A 2 11.35 17.82 9.19
C ASP A 2 10.87 17.24 7.86
N THR A 3 10.54 18.11 6.89
CA THR A 3 9.92 17.73 5.62
C THR A 3 10.81 16.79 4.83
N ALA A 4 12.14 16.94 4.93
CA ALA A 4 13.10 16.04 4.30
C ALA A 4 13.06 14.64 4.90
N VAL A 5 13.02 14.53 6.24
CA VAL A 5 12.91 13.24 6.94
C VAL A 5 11.54 12.59 6.67
N GLY A 6 10.49 13.39 6.55
CA GLY A 6 9.15 12.93 6.18
C GLY A 6 9.12 12.27 4.80
N LYS A 7 9.69 12.93 3.80
CA LYS A 7 9.80 12.40 2.43
C LYS A 7 10.64 11.13 2.36
N GLU A 8 11.77 11.12 3.05
CA GLU A 8 12.70 9.99 3.04
C GLU A 8 12.06 8.72 3.63
N ARG A 9 11.25 8.87 4.69
CA ARG A 9 10.43 7.79 5.26
C ARG A 9 9.23 7.41 4.41
N ALA A 10 8.58 8.35 3.74
CA ALA A 10 7.49 8.06 2.82
C ALA A 10 7.99 7.21 1.64
N ARG A 11 9.13 7.59 1.06
CA ARG A 11 9.82 6.83 0.02
C ARG A 11 10.24 5.47 0.54
N GLY A 12 10.79 5.40 1.76
CA GLY A 12 11.13 4.14 2.42
C GLY A 12 9.93 3.22 2.58
N ALA A 13 8.77 3.72 2.97
CA ALA A 13 7.56 2.95 3.14
C ALA A 13 7.07 2.33 1.82
N LEU A 14 6.94 3.13 0.76
CA LEU A 14 6.39 2.65 -0.51
C LEU A 14 7.41 1.87 -1.35
N LEU A 15 8.69 2.23 -1.31
CA LEU A 15 9.76 1.44 -1.93
C LEU A 15 9.99 0.14 -1.17
N GLY A 16 9.89 0.18 0.17
CA GLY A 16 10.00 -1.00 1.03
C GLY A 16 8.88 -2.02 0.76
N LEU A 17 7.66 -1.53 0.52
CA LEU A 17 6.54 -2.33 0.04
C LEU A 17 6.89 -3.03 -1.26
N ALA A 18 7.29 -2.28 -2.30
CA ALA A 18 7.58 -2.84 -3.62
C ALA A 18 8.77 -3.81 -3.63
N VAL A 19 9.80 -3.54 -2.81
CA VAL A 19 10.94 -4.46 -2.62
C VAL A 19 10.48 -5.76 -1.93
N GLY A 20 9.65 -5.65 -0.89
CA GLY A 20 9.12 -6.80 -0.17
C GLY A 20 8.28 -7.69 -1.07
N ASP A 21 7.32 -7.08 -1.78
CA ASP A 21 6.50 -7.71 -2.81
C ASP A 21 7.38 -8.47 -3.83
N ALA A 22 8.27 -7.78 -4.54
CA ALA A 22 9.10 -8.39 -5.58
C ALA A 22 10.05 -9.50 -5.08
N LEU A 23 10.51 -9.42 -3.82
CA LEU A 23 11.29 -10.48 -3.18
C LEU A 23 10.44 -11.69 -2.78
N GLY A 24 9.20 -11.43 -2.35
CA GLY A 24 8.26 -12.42 -1.87
C GLY A 24 7.53 -13.18 -2.98
N ALA A 25 7.28 -12.55 -4.12
CA ALA A 25 6.49 -13.12 -5.22
C ALA A 25 6.98 -14.52 -5.68
N PRO A 26 8.29 -14.81 -5.83
CA PRO A 26 8.74 -16.17 -6.17
C PRO A 26 8.46 -17.22 -5.07
N ALA A 27 8.33 -16.77 -3.81
CA ALA A 27 8.09 -17.61 -2.63
C ALA A 27 6.60 -17.73 -2.26
N GLU A 28 5.72 -17.00 -2.94
CA GLU A 28 4.28 -17.05 -2.75
C GLU A 28 3.76 -18.50 -2.88
N ASN A 29 2.84 -18.89 -2.01
CA ASN A 29 2.23 -20.22 -1.92
C ASN A 29 3.21 -21.38 -1.62
N LEU A 30 4.50 -21.11 -1.39
CA LEU A 30 5.47 -22.14 -1.05
C LEU A 30 5.56 -22.38 0.46
N ARG A 31 5.84 -23.63 0.84
CA ARG A 31 6.24 -23.97 2.21
C ARG A 31 7.71 -23.61 2.45
N PRO A 32 8.12 -23.33 3.70
CA PRO A 32 9.53 -23.12 4.03
C PRO A 32 10.48 -24.26 3.63
N SER A 33 10.00 -25.50 3.53
CA SER A 33 10.80 -26.63 3.01
C SER A 33 11.02 -26.57 1.50
N GLU A 34 10.09 -25.97 0.75
CA GLU A 34 10.16 -25.83 -0.70
C GLU A 34 11.06 -24.67 -1.10
N ILE A 35 10.93 -23.54 -0.40
CA ILE A 35 11.86 -22.41 -0.49
C ILE A 35 13.29 -22.91 -0.24
N ARG A 36 13.50 -23.67 0.84
CA ARG A 36 14.83 -24.24 1.16
C ARG A 36 15.37 -25.21 0.15
N ARG A 37 14.52 -26.05 -0.43
CA ARG A 37 14.94 -26.98 -1.47
C ARG A 37 15.36 -26.25 -2.75
N ARG A 38 14.72 -25.13 -3.08
CA ARG A 38 14.95 -24.41 -4.33
C ARG A 38 16.09 -23.38 -4.25
N TRP A 39 16.19 -22.67 -3.13
CA TRP A 39 17.14 -21.55 -2.98
C TRP A 39 17.96 -21.59 -1.70
N GLY A 40 17.75 -22.58 -0.83
CA GLY A 40 18.31 -22.55 0.52
C GLY A 40 17.62 -21.46 1.36
N ARG A 41 18.25 -20.30 1.52
CA ARG A 41 17.59 -19.14 2.09
C ARG A 41 17.50 -18.08 1.00
N ILE A 42 16.34 -17.48 0.83
CA ILE A 42 16.25 -16.28 -0.01
C ILE A 42 16.97 -15.16 0.75
N GLU A 43 18.03 -14.61 0.15
CA GLU A 43 18.85 -13.52 0.71
C GLU A 43 18.86 -12.24 -0.15
N GLY A 44 18.09 -12.25 -1.24
CA GLY A 44 17.95 -11.21 -2.26
C GLY A 44 17.04 -11.73 -3.39
N PHE A 45 16.94 -10.99 -4.50
CA PHE A 45 16.09 -11.40 -5.61
C PHE A 45 16.56 -12.74 -6.20
N VAL A 46 15.58 -13.63 -6.42
CA VAL A 46 15.79 -14.94 -7.05
C VAL A 46 15.15 -15.04 -8.44
N SER A 47 14.43 -13.98 -8.85
CA SER A 47 13.99 -13.75 -10.22
C SER A 47 15.07 -12.95 -10.95
N GLU A 48 15.31 -13.26 -12.22
CA GLU A 48 16.17 -12.45 -13.11
C GLU A 48 15.52 -11.11 -13.45
N ASP A 49 14.20 -11.01 -13.26
CA ASP A 49 13.38 -9.86 -13.62
C ASP A 49 12.41 -9.56 -12.45
N PRO A 50 12.92 -8.99 -11.34
CA PRO A 50 12.10 -8.69 -10.16
C PRO A 50 11.12 -7.54 -10.46
N ALA A 51 9.86 -7.73 -10.08
CA ALA A 51 8.82 -6.73 -10.20
C ALA A 51 7.76 -6.96 -9.12
N GLY A 52 7.12 -5.87 -8.69
CA GLY A 52 5.95 -5.97 -7.82
C GLY A 52 4.75 -6.60 -8.55
N THR A 53 3.85 -7.19 -7.77
CA THR A 53 2.61 -7.84 -8.17
C THR A 53 1.43 -6.86 -8.05
N ASP A 54 0.23 -7.38 -7.81
CA ASP A 54 -0.95 -6.62 -7.49
C ASP A 54 -0.81 -5.81 -6.19
N ASP A 55 -0.03 -6.26 -5.21
CA ASP A 55 0.30 -5.50 -4.00
C ASP A 55 0.77 -4.07 -4.32
N THR A 56 1.83 -3.97 -5.12
CA THR A 56 2.40 -2.67 -5.51
C THR A 56 1.44 -1.87 -6.37
N GLU A 57 0.74 -2.51 -7.31
CA GLU A 57 -0.20 -1.83 -8.21
C GLU A 57 -1.42 -1.27 -7.44
N TYR A 58 -1.96 -2.02 -6.48
CA TYR A 58 -3.05 -1.55 -5.61
C TYR A 58 -2.60 -0.51 -4.59
N ALA A 59 -1.35 -0.55 -4.13
CA ALA A 59 -0.78 0.51 -3.30
C ALA A 59 -0.69 1.82 -4.09
N ILE A 60 -0.29 1.77 -5.36
CA ILE A 60 -0.30 2.94 -6.26
C ILE A 60 -1.73 3.45 -6.46
N PHE A 61 -2.69 2.57 -6.75
CA PHE A 61 -4.12 2.91 -6.87
C PHE A 61 -4.62 3.69 -5.63
N SER A 62 -4.33 3.16 -4.44
CA SER A 62 -4.73 3.75 -3.17
C SER A 62 -4.04 5.09 -2.91
N GLY A 63 -2.76 5.19 -3.26
CA GLY A 63 -1.99 6.43 -3.16
C GLY A 63 -2.50 7.54 -4.07
N LEU A 64 -2.90 7.22 -5.32
CA LEU A 64 -3.49 8.20 -6.24
C LEU A 64 -4.85 8.72 -5.74
N LEU A 65 -5.68 7.85 -5.17
CA LEU A 65 -6.94 8.25 -4.53
C LEU A 65 -6.70 9.23 -3.37
N LEU A 66 -5.72 8.93 -2.52
CA LEU A 66 -5.34 9.80 -1.40
C LEU A 66 -4.73 11.12 -1.86
N ALA A 67 -3.84 11.10 -2.86
CA ALA A 67 -3.27 12.32 -3.41
C ALA A 67 -4.35 13.26 -3.98
N ARG A 68 -5.40 12.69 -4.58
CA ARG A 68 -6.53 13.46 -5.14
C ARG A 68 -7.51 13.98 -4.07
N HIS A 69 -7.89 13.15 -3.11
CA HIS A 69 -9.00 13.45 -2.21
C HIS A 69 -8.58 13.79 -0.77
N GLY A 70 -7.34 13.45 -0.40
CA GLY A 70 -6.82 13.60 0.95
C GLY A 70 -7.76 13.03 2.01
N SER A 71 -7.90 13.76 3.13
CA SER A 71 -8.82 13.37 4.21
C SER A 71 -10.30 13.37 3.80
N ALA A 72 -10.67 14.01 2.68
CA ALA A 72 -12.03 14.04 2.16
C ALA A 72 -12.39 12.80 1.29
N LEU A 73 -11.52 11.77 1.26
CA LEU A 73 -11.83 10.49 0.61
C LEU A 73 -13.14 9.90 1.16
N THR A 74 -14.02 9.45 0.26
CA THR A 74 -15.32 8.84 0.58
C THR A 74 -15.45 7.52 -0.16
N VAL A 75 -16.39 6.67 0.29
CA VAL A 75 -16.64 5.38 -0.37
C VAL A 75 -17.02 5.58 -1.84
N SER A 76 -17.81 6.61 -2.16
CA SER A 76 -18.18 6.92 -3.54
C SER A 76 -17.00 7.39 -4.40
N HIS A 77 -15.96 8.02 -3.81
CA HIS A 77 -14.72 8.31 -4.54
C HIS A 77 -14.00 7.02 -4.94
N VAL A 78 -13.89 6.09 -3.98
CA VAL A 78 -13.23 4.79 -4.18
C VAL A 78 -14.00 3.97 -5.20
N GLU A 79 -15.33 3.83 -5.04
CA GLU A 79 -16.19 3.07 -5.96
C GLU A 79 -16.09 3.59 -7.41
N ARG A 80 -16.10 4.91 -7.60
CA ARG A 80 -15.89 5.51 -8.93
C ARG A 80 -14.51 5.19 -9.52
N ALA A 81 -13.46 5.17 -8.70
CA ALA A 81 -12.14 4.79 -9.16
C ALA A 81 -12.05 3.30 -9.50
N TRP A 82 -12.71 2.43 -8.73
CA TRP A 82 -12.85 1.01 -9.07
C TRP A 82 -13.54 0.84 -10.42
N HIS A 83 -14.66 1.52 -10.68
CA HIS A 83 -15.29 1.50 -11.99
C HIS A 83 -14.36 1.99 -13.10
N HIS A 84 -13.81 3.19 -12.94
CA HIS A 84 -13.03 3.86 -13.98
C HIS A 84 -11.70 3.18 -14.32
N TRP A 85 -10.99 2.65 -13.31
CA TRP A 85 -9.65 2.10 -13.49
C TRP A 85 -9.58 0.57 -13.47
N ILE A 86 -10.67 -0.12 -13.15
CA ILE A 86 -10.68 -1.57 -12.96
C ILE A 86 -11.91 -2.22 -13.60
N ALA A 87 -13.12 -1.89 -13.13
CA ALA A 87 -14.31 -2.69 -13.41
C ALA A 87 -14.85 -2.56 -14.82
N ASP A 88 -14.81 -1.34 -15.36
CA ASP A 88 -15.40 -1.00 -16.66
C ASP A 88 -14.37 -1.13 -17.81
N LEU A 89 -13.14 -1.54 -17.52
CA LEU A 89 -12.13 -1.79 -18.53
C LEU A 89 -12.35 -3.14 -19.22
N ASP A 90 -12.32 -3.13 -20.54
CA ASP A 90 -12.47 -4.30 -21.42
C ASP A 90 -11.10 -4.97 -21.71
N GLU A 91 -10.35 -5.30 -20.65
CA GLU A 91 -8.94 -5.72 -20.76
C GLU A 91 -8.68 -7.22 -20.49
N GLY A 92 -9.66 -8.08 -20.76
CA GLY A 92 -9.48 -9.53 -20.64
C GLY A 92 -9.37 -10.02 -19.19
N PRO A 93 -8.78 -11.21 -18.93
CA PRO A 93 -8.77 -11.77 -17.59
C PRO A 93 -7.91 -10.91 -16.67
N PHE A 94 -8.48 -10.48 -15.55
CA PHE A 94 -7.82 -9.79 -14.45
C PHE A 94 -6.76 -10.73 -13.82
N ARG A 95 -5.53 -10.71 -14.36
CA ARG A 95 -4.46 -11.66 -14.00
C ARG A 95 -3.75 -11.18 -12.75
N GLY A 96 -3.56 -12.08 -11.79
CA GLY A 96 -2.82 -11.80 -10.56
C GLY A 96 -3.69 -11.40 -9.37
N ALA A 97 -4.88 -10.84 -9.59
CA ALA A 97 -5.70 -10.38 -8.47
C ALA A 97 -6.20 -11.49 -7.53
N GLY A 98 -6.14 -11.18 -6.23
CA GLY A 98 -6.72 -11.94 -5.14
C GLY A 98 -8.21 -12.28 -5.30
N PHE A 99 -8.71 -13.20 -4.47
CA PHE A 99 -10.11 -13.63 -4.53
C PHE A 99 -11.09 -12.50 -4.17
N SER A 100 -10.69 -11.57 -3.28
CA SER A 100 -11.54 -10.46 -2.87
C SER A 100 -11.77 -9.45 -3.97
N GLU A 101 -10.70 -9.02 -4.60
CA GLU A 101 -10.71 -8.08 -5.72
C GLU A 101 -11.57 -8.63 -6.87
N ARG A 102 -11.44 -9.94 -7.16
CA ARG A 102 -12.27 -10.61 -8.18
C ARG A 102 -13.74 -10.69 -7.78
N GLY A 103 -14.04 -11.01 -6.52
CA GLY A 103 -15.42 -11.03 -6.00
C GLY A 103 -16.07 -9.65 -6.08
N THR A 104 -15.31 -8.62 -5.72
CA THR A 104 -15.74 -7.22 -5.78
C THR A 104 -16.00 -6.78 -7.22
N LEU A 105 -15.07 -7.08 -8.12
CA LEU A 105 -15.17 -6.78 -9.54
C LEU A 105 -16.44 -7.38 -10.16
N GLU A 106 -16.73 -8.64 -9.86
CA GLU A 106 -17.94 -9.31 -10.32
C GLU A 106 -19.20 -8.65 -9.77
N ASN A 107 -19.21 -8.27 -8.50
CA ASN A 107 -20.35 -7.58 -7.88
C ASN A 107 -20.58 -6.19 -8.50
N LEU A 108 -19.52 -5.40 -8.70
CA LEU A 108 -19.60 -4.08 -9.34
C LEU A 108 -20.12 -4.18 -10.78
N ARG A 109 -19.65 -5.15 -11.56
CA ARG A 109 -20.14 -5.42 -12.94
C ARG A 109 -21.60 -5.84 -13.00
N ARG A 110 -22.15 -6.38 -11.90
CA ARG A 110 -23.59 -6.67 -11.74
C ARG A 110 -24.40 -5.47 -11.26
N GLY A 111 -23.77 -4.31 -11.04
CA GLY A 111 -24.42 -3.10 -10.55
C GLY A 111 -24.62 -3.06 -9.03
N LEU A 112 -23.91 -3.90 -8.27
CA LEU A 112 -23.95 -3.85 -6.81
C LEU A 112 -22.95 -2.82 -6.29
N ALA A 113 -23.44 -1.75 -5.66
CA ALA A 113 -22.63 -0.70 -5.07
C ALA A 113 -22.10 -1.07 -3.68
N ALA A 114 -21.12 -0.32 -3.18
CA ALA A 114 -20.62 -0.48 -1.82
C ALA A 114 -21.71 -0.17 -0.78
N PRO A 115 -21.77 -0.90 0.35
CA PRO A 115 -20.84 -1.94 0.78
C PRO A 115 -21.19 -3.35 0.26
N ILE A 116 -22.24 -3.50 -0.55
CA ILE A 116 -22.69 -4.81 -1.05
C ILE A 116 -21.64 -5.40 -2.02
N SER A 117 -20.91 -4.55 -2.75
CA SER A 117 -19.78 -4.96 -3.59
C SER A 117 -18.76 -5.82 -2.85
N ALA A 118 -18.52 -5.55 -1.56
CA ALA A 118 -17.60 -6.30 -0.71
C ALA A 118 -18.19 -7.58 -0.11
N GLN A 119 -19.48 -7.88 -0.29
CA GLN A 119 -20.13 -9.06 0.30
C GLN A 119 -19.93 -10.29 -0.59
N HIS A 120 -18.77 -10.93 -0.45
CA HIS A 120 -18.41 -12.18 -1.12
C HIS A 120 -17.60 -13.10 -0.20
N ARG A 121 -17.42 -14.36 -0.61
CA ARG A 121 -16.88 -15.44 0.27
C ARG A 121 -15.46 -15.20 0.80
N HIS A 122 -14.70 -14.30 0.18
CA HIS A 122 -13.29 -14.05 0.49
C HIS A 122 -12.99 -12.66 1.06
N ALA A 123 -14.00 -11.82 1.33
CA ALA A 123 -13.83 -10.39 1.70
C ALA A 123 -13.02 -10.11 2.98
N TRP A 124 -12.64 -11.16 3.70
CA TRP A 124 -11.74 -11.15 4.85
C TRP A 124 -10.26 -11.29 4.47
N SER A 125 -9.91 -11.32 3.18
CA SER A 125 -8.53 -11.50 2.71
C SER A 125 -7.64 -10.27 2.95
N ASP A 126 -6.33 -10.44 2.77
CA ASP A 126 -5.27 -9.43 2.98
C ASP A 126 -5.12 -8.39 1.85
N GLY A 127 -5.95 -8.43 0.81
CA GLY A 127 -5.88 -7.49 -0.32
C GLY A 127 -5.99 -6.01 0.06
N LEU A 128 -6.62 -5.70 1.22
CA LEU A 128 -6.58 -4.34 1.77
C LEU A 128 -5.29 -4.06 2.57
N ALA A 129 -4.75 -5.07 3.26
CA ALA A 129 -3.54 -4.95 4.06
C ALA A 129 -2.30 -4.72 3.18
N MET A 130 -2.19 -5.41 2.04
CA MET A 130 -1.09 -5.24 1.09
C MET A 130 -0.99 -3.80 0.56
N ARG A 131 -2.13 -3.12 0.37
CA ARG A 131 -2.20 -1.76 -0.18
C ARG A 131 -2.38 -0.65 0.87
N ALA A 132 -2.20 -0.96 2.15
CA ALA A 132 -2.52 -0.03 3.24
C ALA A 132 -1.43 1.03 3.52
N ALA A 133 -0.18 0.82 3.07
CA ALA A 133 0.95 1.72 3.38
C ALA A 133 0.73 3.20 2.98
N PRO A 134 0.17 3.54 1.79
CA PRO A 134 -0.13 4.92 1.41
C PRO A 134 -0.98 5.68 2.43
N PHE A 135 -1.96 5.03 3.07
CA PHE A 135 -2.81 5.64 4.09
C PHE A 135 -2.01 6.01 5.34
N GLY A 136 -1.05 5.16 5.72
CA GLY A 136 -0.13 5.43 6.83
C GLY A 136 0.84 6.58 6.51
N VAL A 137 1.35 6.64 5.29
CA VAL A 137 2.20 7.74 4.80
C VAL A 137 1.43 9.07 4.85
N PHE A 138 0.24 9.12 4.26
CA PHE A 138 -0.60 10.32 4.23
C PHE A 138 -1.01 10.79 5.64
N ALA A 139 -1.34 9.84 6.51
CA ALA A 139 -1.74 10.10 7.89
C ALA A 139 -0.58 9.94 8.89
N ALA A 140 0.65 10.30 8.50
CA ALA A 140 1.83 10.24 9.36
C ALA A 140 1.55 10.85 10.76
N GLY A 141 1.85 10.08 11.81
CA GLY A 141 1.61 10.46 13.21
C GLY A 141 0.14 10.44 13.64
N ARG A 142 -0.80 10.05 12.77
CA ARG A 142 -2.25 10.02 13.03
C ARG A 142 -2.84 8.62 12.75
N PRO A 143 -2.51 7.59 13.57
CA PRO A 143 -2.95 6.21 13.32
C PRO A 143 -4.47 6.03 13.17
N ALA A 144 -5.28 6.76 13.94
CA ALA A 144 -6.74 6.69 13.85
C ALA A 144 -7.27 7.23 12.51
N GLU A 145 -6.64 8.25 11.94
CA GLU A 145 -7.01 8.76 10.62
C GLU A 145 -6.58 7.79 9.52
N ALA A 146 -5.38 7.20 9.63
CA ALA A 146 -4.91 6.17 8.71
C ALA A 146 -5.91 5.00 8.66
N ALA A 147 -6.34 4.53 9.83
CA ALA A 147 -7.34 3.47 9.98
C ALA A 147 -8.74 3.87 9.47
N ARG A 148 -9.13 5.15 9.59
CA ARG A 148 -10.39 5.64 9.03
C ARG A 148 -10.35 5.62 7.50
N LEU A 149 -9.29 6.15 6.90
CA LEU A 149 -9.17 6.29 5.45
C LEU A 149 -9.03 4.93 4.75
N VAL A 150 -8.22 4.02 5.28
CA VAL A 150 -8.11 2.67 4.71
C VAL A 150 -9.41 1.88 4.83
N ALA A 151 -10.22 2.11 5.89
CA ALA A 151 -11.55 1.51 5.99
C ALA A 151 -12.55 2.11 4.98
N VAL A 152 -12.37 3.36 4.56
CA VAL A 152 -13.17 3.96 3.48
C VAL A 152 -12.85 3.27 2.14
N ASP A 153 -11.57 2.99 1.86
CA ASP A 153 -11.17 2.19 0.69
C ASP A 153 -11.72 0.75 0.78
N GLY A 154 -11.45 0.10 1.90
CA GLY A 154 -11.84 -1.28 2.16
C GLY A 154 -13.33 -1.54 2.03
N ARG A 155 -14.20 -0.58 2.34
CA ARG A 155 -15.67 -0.73 2.21
C ARG A 155 -16.16 -1.08 0.81
N VAL A 156 -15.35 -0.85 -0.23
CA VAL A 156 -15.69 -1.25 -1.59
C VAL A 156 -15.38 -2.73 -1.83
N SER A 157 -14.33 -3.29 -1.23
CA SER A 157 -13.82 -4.61 -1.61
C SER A 157 -13.58 -5.63 -0.49
N HIS A 158 -13.71 -5.24 0.77
CA HIS A 158 -13.44 -6.08 1.94
C HIS A 158 -14.45 -5.83 3.07
N GLU A 159 -14.57 -6.80 3.97
CA GLU A 159 -15.36 -6.71 5.19
C GLU A 159 -14.67 -7.41 6.36
N GLY A 160 -15.08 -7.08 7.58
CA GLY A 160 -14.58 -7.74 8.80
C GLY A 160 -13.05 -7.73 8.88
N GLU A 161 -12.44 -8.92 8.93
CA GLU A 161 -11.00 -9.10 9.10
C GLU A 161 -10.16 -8.48 7.97
N GLY A 162 -10.70 -8.37 6.74
CA GLY A 162 -10.00 -7.69 5.65
C GLY A 162 -9.82 -6.20 5.92
N ILE A 163 -10.88 -5.54 6.45
CA ILE A 163 -10.81 -4.16 6.91
C ILE A 163 -9.88 -4.03 8.12
N TYR A 164 -9.99 -4.91 9.11
CA TYR A 164 -9.14 -4.86 10.30
C TYR A 164 -7.66 -5.04 9.97
N GLY A 165 -7.33 -5.90 9.02
CA GLY A 165 -5.96 -6.07 8.51
C GLY A 165 -5.40 -4.78 7.92
N GLY A 166 -6.15 -4.14 7.00
CA GLY A 166 -5.78 -2.85 6.43
C GLY A 166 -5.61 -1.75 7.47
N GLN A 167 -6.50 -1.68 8.46
CA GLN A 167 -6.41 -0.72 9.56
C GLN A 167 -5.15 -0.90 10.39
N ALA A 168 -4.81 -2.14 10.75
CA ALA A 168 -3.61 -2.43 11.53
C ALA A 168 -2.33 -2.00 10.80
N VAL A 169 -2.22 -2.31 9.51
CA VAL A 169 -1.06 -1.93 8.69
C VAL A 169 -0.97 -0.41 8.55
N ALA A 170 -2.05 0.27 8.14
CA ALA A 170 -2.06 1.71 7.95
C ALA A 170 -1.69 2.47 9.24
N ALA A 171 -2.24 2.05 10.39
CA ALA A 171 -1.94 2.63 11.69
C ALA A 171 -0.48 2.38 12.12
N GLY A 172 0.05 1.18 11.86
CA GLY A 172 1.46 0.86 12.11
C GLY A 172 2.40 1.73 11.28
N VAL A 173 2.15 1.86 9.97
CA VAL A 173 2.93 2.72 9.08
C VAL A 173 2.84 4.18 9.52
N ALA A 174 1.66 4.70 9.87
CA ALA A 174 1.49 6.06 10.37
C ALA A 174 2.34 6.35 11.62
N ALA A 175 2.43 5.39 12.54
CA ALA A 175 3.30 5.51 13.72
C ALA A 175 4.79 5.43 13.35
N ALA A 176 5.16 4.52 12.45
CA ALA A 176 6.55 4.36 11.99
C ALA A 176 7.07 5.62 11.29
N MET A 177 6.23 6.30 10.49
CA MET A 177 6.57 7.54 9.78
C MET A 177 7.14 8.62 10.71
N VAL A 178 6.65 8.74 11.95
CA VAL A 178 7.18 9.75 12.90
C VAL A 178 8.37 9.24 13.72
N GLY A 179 8.91 8.06 13.40
CA GLY A 179 10.08 7.48 14.05
C GLY A 179 9.74 6.86 15.39
N ALA A 180 8.49 6.45 15.57
CA ALA A 180 8.05 5.80 16.79
C ALA A 180 8.77 4.45 16.92
N GLY A 181 9.20 4.09 18.13
CA GLY A 181 9.85 2.80 18.38
C GLY A 181 8.94 1.62 18.07
N LEU A 182 9.53 0.42 17.94
CA LEU A 182 8.84 -0.84 17.62
C LEU A 182 7.55 -1.06 18.44
N ALA A 183 7.62 -0.82 19.76
CA ALA A 183 6.46 -0.98 20.65
C ALA A 183 5.31 -0.03 20.30
N SER A 184 5.61 1.21 19.91
CA SER A 184 4.60 2.20 19.52
C SER A 184 3.95 1.86 18.18
N VAL A 185 4.71 1.31 17.22
CA VAL A 185 4.16 0.82 15.95
C VAL A 185 3.16 -0.33 16.19
N ILE A 186 3.54 -1.30 17.03
CA ILE A 186 2.66 -2.43 17.39
C ILE A 186 1.42 -1.95 18.16
N ALA A 187 1.60 -1.03 19.12
CA ALA A 187 0.50 -0.47 19.89
C ALA A 187 -0.48 0.32 19.00
N ALA A 188 0.01 1.10 18.04
CA ALA A 188 -0.82 1.83 17.09
C ALA A 188 -1.68 0.88 16.26
N ALA A 189 -1.09 -0.18 15.70
CA ALA A 189 -1.80 -1.20 14.93
C ALA A 189 -2.91 -1.88 15.75
N LEU A 190 -2.63 -2.24 17.01
CA LEU A 190 -3.61 -2.87 17.90
C LEU A 190 -4.70 -1.91 18.40
N SER A 191 -4.42 -0.61 18.46
CA SER A 191 -5.37 0.37 19.01
C SER A 191 -6.58 0.65 18.12
N VAL A 192 -6.48 0.34 16.82
CA VAL A 192 -7.50 0.66 15.81
C VAL A 192 -8.34 -0.55 15.37
N VAL A 193 -8.06 -1.73 15.91
CA VAL A 193 -8.79 -2.98 15.59
C VAL A 193 -9.54 -3.51 16.81
N PRO A 194 -10.70 -4.17 16.65
CA PRO A 194 -11.42 -4.76 17.78
C PRO A 194 -10.55 -5.76 18.53
N MET A 195 -10.55 -5.67 19.87
CA MET A 195 -9.64 -6.45 20.72
C MET A 195 -9.81 -7.97 20.56
N ASP A 196 -11.04 -8.40 20.27
CA ASP A 196 -11.48 -9.77 20.05
C ASP A 196 -11.57 -10.16 18.56
N SER A 197 -11.08 -9.32 17.65
CA SER A 197 -10.89 -9.72 16.24
C SER A 197 -9.82 -10.81 16.13
N TRP A 198 -9.89 -11.60 15.06
CA TRP A 198 -8.84 -12.56 14.73
C TRP A 198 -7.55 -11.83 14.39
N THR A 199 -7.60 -10.71 13.66
CA THR A 199 -6.44 -9.86 13.36
C THR A 199 -5.69 -9.46 14.63
N ALA A 200 -6.39 -8.92 15.64
CA ALA A 200 -5.75 -8.50 16.89
C ALA A 200 -5.13 -9.69 17.66
N ARG A 201 -5.79 -10.86 17.66
CA ARG A 201 -5.23 -12.08 18.29
C ARG A 201 -4.00 -12.59 17.54
N SER A 202 -4.03 -12.64 16.22
CA SER A 202 -2.90 -13.11 15.41
C SER A 202 -1.69 -12.19 15.53
N LEU A 203 -1.90 -10.87 15.45
CA LEU A 203 -0.84 -9.89 15.65
C LEU A 203 -0.19 -10.05 17.04
N ARG A 204 -0.98 -10.12 18.12
CA ARG A 204 -0.43 -10.35 19.48
C ARG A 204 0.34 -11.66 19.59
N ARG A 205 -0.18 -12.76 19.03
CA ARG A 205 0.48 -14.08 19.06
C ARG A 205 1.80 -14.08 18.31
N ALA A 206 1.85 -13.50 17.12
CA ALA A 206 3.07 -13.41 16.31
C ALA A 206 4.14 -12.54 16.97
N VAL A 207 3.76 -11.36 17.48
CA VAL A 207 4.67 -10.47 18.21
C VAL A 207 5.21 -11.16 19.47
N ALA A 208 4.34 -11.80 20.26
CA ALA A 208 4.77 -12.52 21.46
C ALA A 208 5.67 -13.72 21.13
N ALA A 209 5.46 -14.41 20.02
CA ALA A 209 6.37 -15.45 19.54
C ALA A 209 7.72 -14.84 19.14
N ALA A 210 7.74 -13.79 18.33
CA ALA A 210 8.95 -13.14 17.84
C ALA A 210 9.87 -12.59 18.93
N GLN A 211 9.33 -12.23 20.10
CA GLN A 211 10.09 -11.68 21.23
C GLN A 211 10.78 -12.74 22.10
N ARG A 212 10.49 -14.03 21.90
CA ARG A 212 11.11 -15.11 22.69
C ARG A 212 12.56 -15.35 22.25
N PRO A 213 13.42 -15.84 23.15
CA PRO A 213 14.75 -16.29 22.76
C PRO A 213 14.66 -17.59 21.96
N TYR A 214 15.42 -17.67 20.87
CA TYR A 214 15.55 -18.86 20.04
C TYR A 214 17.03 -19.14 19.75
N PRO A 215 17.41 -20.42 19.58
CA PRO A 215 18.79 -20.78 19.26
C PRO A 215 19.24 -20.30 17.88
N ASP A 216 18.30 -20.13 16.95
CA ASP A 216 18.56 -19.74 15.57
C ASP A 216 17.34 -19.09 14.92
N ARG A 217 17.56 -18.46 13.75
CA ARG A 217 16.52 -17.75 12.99
C ARG A 217 15.42 -18.66 12.46
N LEU A 218 15.77 -19.88 12.05
CA LEU A 218 14.80 -20.83 11.49
C LEU A 218 13.82 -21.31 12.56
N THR A 219 14.31 -21.53 13.78
CA THR A 219 13.47 -21.88 14.94
C THR A 219 12.53 -20.73 15.31
N MET A 220 13.01 -19.49 15.25
CA MET A 220 12.18 -18.29 15.44
C MET A 220 11.10 -18.16 14.34
N GLU A 221 11.48 -18.25 13.07
CA GLU A 221 10.56 -18.18 11.91
C GLU A 221 9.46 -19.24 12.03
N ARG A 222 9.82 -20.47 12.41
CA ARG A 222 8.85 -21.55 12.67
C ARG A 222 7.91 -21.23 13.81
N ALA A 223 8.39 -20.60 14.88
CA ALA A 223 7.55 -20.27 16.03
C ALA A 223 6.56 -19.15 15.72
N VAL A 224 7.00 -18.09 15.05
CA VAL A 224 6.12 -17.01 14.56
C VAL A 224 5.07 -17.59 13.62
N ARG A 225 5.50 -18.38 12.64
CA ARG A 225 4.59 -19.04 11.69
C ARG A 225 3.58 -19.94 12.39
N SER A 226 4.02 -20.78 13.32
CA SER A 226 3.13 -21.69 14.07
C SER A 226 2.13 -20.96 14.97
N ALA A 227 2.40 -19.71 15.34
CA ALA A 227 1.53 -18.93 16.20
C ALA A 227 0.28 -18.41 15.48
N VAL A 228 0.32 -18.27 14.15
CA VAL A 228 -0.75 -17.62 13.37
C VAL A 228 -1.27 -18.45 12.21
N VAL A 229 -0.43 -19.30 11.59
CA VAL A 229 -0.84 -20.04 10.40
C VAL A 229 -1.84 -21.14 10.75
N ILE A 230 -2.98 -21.15 10.05
CA ILE A 230 -3.97 -22.22 10.21
C ILE A 230 -3.56 -23.45 9.40
N GLY A 231 -3.14 -24.50 10.10
CA GLY A 231 -2.87 -25.79 9.47
C GLY A 231 -4.11 -26.38 8.80
N GLY A 232 -3.96 -26.85 7.57
CA GLY A 232 -5.05 -27.48 6.80
C GLY A 232 -5.97 -26.51 6.06
N TYR A 233 -5.82 -25.20 6.26
CA TYR A 233 -6.50 -24.20 5.43
C TYR A 233 -5.71 -23.97 4.13
N PRO A 234 -6.32 -24.16 2.95
CA PRO A 234 -5.58 -24.19 1.69
C PRO A 234 -5.14 -22.80 1.20
N TRP A 235 -5.86 -21.74 1.58
CA TRP A 235 -5.58 -20.39 1.10
C TRP A 235 -4.58 -19.66 2.01
N THR A 236 -3.74 -18.81 1.42
CA THR A 236 -2.66 -18.05 2.08
C THR A 236 -3.05 -16.61 2.40
N ASP A 237 -4.02 -16.08 1.65
CA ASP A 237 -4.49 -14.69 1.61
C ASP A 237 -5.32 -14.26 2.84
N LEU A 238 -5.08 -14.86 4.01
CA LEU A 238 -5.83 -14.54 5.25
C LEU A 238 -5.28 -13.25 5.87
N ALA A 239 -6.06 -12.16 5.90
CA ALA A 239 -5.66 -10.91 6.56
C ALA A 239 -5.10 -11.09 7.98
N PRO A 240 -5.73 -11.86 8.89
CA PRO A 240 -5.18 -12.07 10.22
C PRO A 240 -3.83 -12.78 10.20
N GLU A 241 -3.62 -13.68 9.24
CA GLU A 241 -2.39 -14.45 9.12
C GLU A 241 -1.28 -13.59 8.52
N ALA A 242 -1.52 -12.93 7.38
CA ALA A 242 -0.54 -12.09 6.70
C ALA A 242 -0.08 -10.93 7.59
N VAL A 243 -1.02 -10.21 8.22
CA VAL A 243 -0.69 -9.15 9.18
C VAL A 243 0.08 -9.71 10.39
N GLY A 244 -0.32 -10.88 10.90
CA GLY A 244 0.42 -11.55 11.97
C GLY A 244 1.86 -11.85 11.59
N LEU A 245 2.08 -12.51 10.44
CA LEU A 245 3.40 -12.86 9.93
C LEU A 245 4.27 -11.63 9.68
N ALA A 246 3.72 -10.59 9.06
CA ALA A 246 4.45 -9.35 8.76
C ALA A 246 4.91 -8.63 10.04
N PHE A 247 4.01 -8.43 11.01
CA PHE A 247 4.36 -7.81 12.29
C PHE A 247 5.28 -8.70 13.15
N GLY A 248 5.14 -10.02 13.05
CA GLY A 248 6.06 -10.98 13.65
C GLY A 248 7.48 -10.87 13.07
N ALA A 249 7.61 -10.80 11.75
CA ALA A 249 8.88 -10.61 11.06
C ALA A 249 9.54 -9.27 11.42
N PHE A 250 8.76 -8.18 11.38
CA PHE A 250 9.19 -6.84 11.77
C PHE A 250 9.68 -6.80 13.23
N THR A 251 8.97 -7.49 14.13
CA THR A 251 9.34 -7.60 15.55
C THR A 251 10.62 -8.40 15.75
N ALA A 252 10.74 -9.56 15.08
CA ALA A 252 11.92 -10.41 15.17
C ALA A 252 13.19 -9.71 14.66
N ALA A 253 13.04 -8.87 13.64
CA ALA A 253 14.08 -8.03 13.07
C ALA A 253 14.39 -6.77 13.90
N ARG A 254 13.62 -6.48 14.96
CA ARG A 254 13.71 -5.24 15.74
C ARG A 254 13.63 -3.98 14.86
N GLY A 255 12.83 -4.04 13.80
CA GLY A 255 12.69 -2.96 12.84
C GLY A 255 13.71 -2.93 11.69
N ASP A 256 14.78 -3.74 11.73
CA ASP A 256 15.77 -3.78 10.66
C ASP A 256 15.13 -4.19 9.32
N PHE A 257 15.30 -3.35 8.30
CA PHE A 257 14.63 -3.52 7.00
C PHE A 257 14.97 -4.85 6.33
N ARG A 258 16.26 -5.11 6.14
CA ARG A 258 16.72 -6.32 5.42
C ARG A 258 16.29 -7.59 6.16
N THR A 259 16.44 -7.61 7.48
CA THR A 259 16.07 -8.78 8.28
C THR A 259 14.56 -8.97 8.30
N ALA A 260 13.75 -7.91 8.42
CA ALA A 260 12.29 -8.01 8.44
C ALA A 260 11.75 -8.60 7.14
N VAL A 261 12.16 -8.04 6.00
CA VAL A 261 11.73 -8.50 4.67
C VAL A 261 12.15 -9.95 4.44
N LEU A 262 13.42 -10.30 4.66
CA LEU A 262 13.89 -11.68 4.43
C LEU A 262 13.26 -12.68 5.40
N THR A 263 12.96 -12.29 6.63
CA THR A 263 12.23 -13.14 7.57
C THR A 263 10.80 -13.41 7.09
N ALA A 264 10.09 -12.39 6.60
CA ALA A 264 8.75 -12.57 6.02
C ALA A 264 8.77 -13.51 4.80
N VAL A 265 9.62 -13.23 3.81
CA VAL A 265 9.77 -14.04 2.59
C VAL A 265 10.03 -15.52 2.90
N ASN A 266 10.96 -15.80 3.83
CA ASN A 266 11.34 -17.18 4.14
C ASN A 266 10.33 -17.95 5.02
N MET A 267 9.32 -17.28 5.57
CA MET A 267 8.19 -17.96 6.24
C MET A 267 7.18 -18.56 5.23
N GLY A 268 7.27 -18.20 3.95
CA GLY A 268 6.38 -18.65 2.88
C GLY A 268 4.94 -18.20 3.10
N ARG A 269 3.97 -18.99 2.60
CA ARG A 269 2.54 -18.60 2.55
C ARG A 269 2.35 -17.44 1.58
N ASP A 270 1.73 -16.34 2.01
CA ASP A 270 1.56 -15.11 1.22
C ASP A 270 2.84 -14.26 1.31
N ALA A 271 3.89 -14.75 0.66
CA ALA A 271 5.24 -14.28 0.92
C ALA A 271 5.51 -12.87 0.37
N ASP A 272 4.90 -12.51 -0.75
CA ASP A 272 4.82 -11.13 -1.29
C ASP A 272 4.09 -10.21 -0.31
N THR A 273 2.83 -10.48 0.04
CA THR A 273 2.05 -9.62 0.95
C THR A 273 2.72 -9.43 2.31
N THR A 274 3.18 -10.51 2.92
CA THR A 274 3.81 -10.44 4.25
C THR A 274 5.12 -9.65 4.21
N ALA A 275 5.91 -9.80 3.14
CA ALA A 275 7.15 -9.07 2.95
C ALA A 275 6.92 -7.61 2.56
N ALA A 276 5.90 -7.32 1.76
CA ALA A 276 5.48 -5.98 1.37
C ALA A 276 5.05 -5.18 2.61
N VAL A 277 4.21 -5.76 3.47
CA VAL A 277 3.80 -5.14 4.73
C VAL A 277 4.99 -4.95 5.67
N ALA A 278 5.83 -5.97 5.87
CA ALA A 278 7.02 -5.85 6.73
C ALA A 278 8.01 -4.81 6.23
N GLY A 279 8.23 -4.76 4.90
CA GLY A 279 9.06 -3.78 4.22
C GLY A 279 8.52 -2.36 4.35
N SER A 280 7.20 -2.17 4.25
CA SER A 280 6.58 -0.85 4.44
C SER A 280 6.76 -0.31 5.86
N LEU A 281 6.63 -1.16 6.88
CA LEU A 281 6.81 -0.78 8.28
C LEU A 281 8.27 -0.41 8.58
N ALA A 282 9.21 -1.24 8.15
CA ALA A 282 10.64 -1.00 8.37
C ALA A 282 11.16 0.18 7.55
N GLY A 283 10.70 0.32 6.31
CA GLY A 283 11.02 1.45 5.45
C GLY A 283 10.44 2.76 5.96
N ALA A 284 9.22 2.76 6.50
CA ALA A 284 8.65 3.94 7.17
C ALA A 284 9.43 4.34 8.43
N LEU A 285 9.97 3.35 9.17
CA LEU A 285 10.70 3.60 10.41
C LEU A 285 12.09 4.19 10.17
N HIS A 286 12.81 3.64 9.18
CA HIS A 286 14.22 3.91 8.96
C HIS A 286 14.54 4.68 7.69
N GLY A 287 13.58 4.84 6.79
CA GLY A 287 13.81 5.54 5.54
C GLY A 287 14.16 4.67 4.35
N ALA A 288 14.12 5.27 3.15
CA ALA A 288 14.67 4.72 1.92
C ALA A 288 16.15 4.34 2.04
N GLY A 289 16.95 5.06 2.83
CA GLY A 289 18.37 4.76 3.07
C GLY A 289 18.63 3.43 3.78
N ALA A 290 17.62 2.85 4.43
CA ALA A 290 17.71 1.52 5.05
C ALA A 290 17.58 0.37 4.04
N ILE A 291 17.09 0.66 2.83
CA ILE A 291 16.89 -0.33 1.77
C ILE A 291 18.22 -0.57 1.07
N PRO A 292 18.66 -1.83 0.91
CA PRO A 292 19.87 -2.13 0.14
C PRO A 292 19.83 -1.47 -1.26
N PRO A 293 20.87 -0.72 -1.68
CA PRO A 293 20.83 0.05 -2.92
C PRO A 293 20.52 -0.79 -4.16
N GLN A 294 21.04 -2.02 -4.21
CA GLN A 294 20.77 -2.97 -5.29
C GLN A 294 19.32 -3.47 -5.31
N TRP A 295 18.61 -3.43 -4.17
CA TRP A 295 17.19 -3.77 -4.12
C TRP A 295 16.34 -2.60 -4.57
N ALA A 296 16.65 -1.40 -4.06
CA ALA A 296 16.01 -0.16 -4.49
C ALA A 296 16.10 0.04 -6.02
N ALA A 297 17.30 -0.11 -6.59
CA ALA A 297 17.55 0.11 -8.01
C ALA A 297 16.87 -0.91 -8.95
N ALA A 298 16.47 -2.08 -8.43
CA ALA A 298 15.79 -3.10 -9.22
C ALA A 298 14.28 -2.83 -9.36
N ILE A 299 13.69 -2.01 -8.49
CA ILE A 299 12.29 -1.64 -8.57
C ILE A 299 12.14 -0.54 -9.61
N GLY A 300 11.49 -0.88 -10.72
CA GLY A 300 11.08 0.07 -11.76
C GLY A 300 9.60 0.45 -11.68
N PRO A 301 9.10 1.21 -12.67
CA PRO A 301 7.68 1.46 -12.83
C PRO A 301 6.87 0.16 -12.94
N VAL A 302 5.66 0.14 -12.41
CA VAL A 302 4.82 -1.06 -12.44
C VAL A 302 4.36 -1.39 -13.86
N ARG A 303 4.17 -2.68 -14.11
CA ARG A 303 3.87 -3.22 -15.44
C ARG A 303 2.39 -3.10 -15.80
N GLY A 304 1.51 -2.89 -14.82
CA GLY A 304 0.07 -2.98 -15.00
C GLY A 304 -0.32 -4.40 -15.38
N SER A 305 0.24 -5.39 -14.69
CA SER A 305 -0.05 -6.81 -14.90
C SER A 305 -1.40 -7.19 -14.31
N CYS A 306 -1.74 -6.62 -13.16
CA CYS A 306 -3.03 -6.77 -12.49
C CYS A 306 -3.96 -5.58 -12.77
N LEU A 307 -3.46 -4.35 -12.61
CA LEU A 307 -4.14 -3.09 -12.87
C LEU A 307 -3.48 -2.37 -14.06
N PRO A 308 -3.94 -2.61 -15.29
CA PRO A 308 -3.36 -1.96 -16.48
C PRO A 308 -3.33 -0.43 -16.41
N SER A 309 -4.31 0.18 -15.75
CA SER A 309 -4.38 1.62 -15.48
C SER A 309 -3.19 2.17 -14.68
N MET A 310 -2.51 1.31 -13.92
CA MET A 310 -1.37 1.69 -13.09
C MET A 310 -0.03 1.56 -13.83
N ARG A 311 -0.02 1.03 -15.07
CA ARG A 311 1.21 0.87 -15.86
C ARG A 311 2.00 2.16 -15.96
N GLY A 312 3.30 2.09 -15.69
CA GLY A 312 4.22 3.21 -15.82
C GLY A 312 4.29 4.14 -14.61
N TYR A 313 3.44 3.97 -13.59
CA TYR A 313 3.62 4.66 -12.31
C TYR A 313 4.74 4.02 -11.50
N HIS A 314 5.47 4.84 -10.73
CA HIS A 314 6.45 4.36 -9.76
C HIS A 314 6.01 4.69 -8.33
N VAL A 315 6.27 3.78 -7.39
CA VAL A 315 5.98 3.99 -5.95
C VAL A 315 6.64 5.22 -5.33
N LEU A 316 7.75 5.73 -5.90
CA LEU A 316 8.44 6.91 -5.40
C LEU A 316 7.68 8.18 -5.78
N ASP A 317 7.07 8.23 -6.97
CA ASP A 317 6.21 9.32 -7.39
C ASP A 317 5.00 9.43 -6.45
N ILE A 318 4.43 8.29 -6.08
CA ILE A 318 3.31 8.23 -5.13
C ILE A 318 3.74 8.71 -3.74
N ALA A 319 4.93 8.32 -3.28
CA ALA A 319 5.43 8.78 -1.97
C ALA A 319 5.58 10.31 -1.95
N ASP A 320 6.10 10.88 -3.03
CA ASP A 320 6.28 12.32 -3.18
C ASP A 320 4.95 13.06 -3.28
N LEU A 321 3.97 12.52 -4.01
CA LEU A 321 2.60 13.07 -4.09
C LEU A 321 1.90 13.12 -2.73
N LEU A 322 2.15 12.14 -1.86
CA LEU A 322 1.55 12.08 -0.52
C LEU A 322 2.29 12.96 0.51
N THR A 323 3.46 13.48 0.16
CA THR A 323 4.28 14.34 1.03
C THR A 323 4.74 15.61 0.30
N PRO A 324 3.79 16.47 -0.15
CA PRO A 324 4.12 17.70 -0.86
C PRO A 324 4.97 18.62 0.01
N GLU A 325 5.86 19.39 -0.63
CA GLU A 325 6.58 20.44 0.09
C GLU A 325 5.59 21.50 0.55
N GLY A 326 5.85 22.07 1.74
CA GLY A 326 5.14 23.29 2.15
C GLY A 326 5.40 24.42 1.14
N PRO A 327 4.56 25.47 1.14
CA PRO A 327 4.64 26.57 0.17
C PRO A 327 5.95 27.40 0.16
N ASP A 328 6.96 27.07 0.97
CA ASP A 328 8.19 27.86 1.14
C ASP A 328 9.35 27.49 0.19
N SER A 329 9.17 26.63 -0.81
CA SER A 329 10.25 26.27 -1.76
C SER A 329 10.14 26.92 -3.15
N THR A 330 9.30 27.95 -3.32
CA THR A 330 9.19 28.71 -4.57
C THR A 330 9.52 30.20 -4.39
N GLU A 331 10.71 30.51 -3.88
CA GLU A 331 11.35 31.80 -4.15
C GLU A 331 12.71 31.54 -4.80
N GLY A 332 12.81 31.82 -6.10
CA GLY A 332 14.08 31.79 -6.82
C GLY A 332 14.05 31.22 -8.23
N ALA A 333 13.06 31.57 -9.06
CA ALA A 333 13.17 31.40 -10.50
C ALA A 333 12.30 32.40 -11.27
N GLU A 334 12.45 33.70 -11.00
CA GLU A 334 12.22 34.68 -12.06
C GLU A 334 13.36 34.54 -13.07
N THR A 335 13.11 33.83 -14.17
CA THR A 335 13.95 33.95 -15.36
C THR A 335 13.09 34.51 -16.48
N ALA A 336 13.45 35.74 -16.84
CA ALA A 336 12.93 36.50 -17.96
C ALA A 336 13.03 35.68 -19.26
N TYR A 337 11.89 35.46 -19.93
CA TYR A 337 11.89 35.05 -21.32
C TYR A 337 11.76 36.28 -22.21
N SER A 338 12.88 36.61 -22.86
CA SER A 338 12.93 37.53 -23.99
C SER A 338 12.19 36.92 -25.18
N ALA A 339 11.32 37.72 -25.79
CA ALA A 339 10.77 37.44 -27.11
C ALA A 339 11.88 37.61 -28.17
N ASP A 340 12.07 36.62 -29.04
CA ASP A 340 12.05 36.86 -30.49
C ASP A 340 12.07 35.57 -31.34
N SER A 341 11.15 35.57 -32.33
CA SER A 341 11.14 34.95 -33.65
C SER A 341 11.70 33.52 -33.91
N VAL A 342 10.90 32.64 -34.54
CA VAL A 342 10.94 32.33 -36.00
C VAL A 342 9.79 31.37 -36.37
N GLN A 343 9.12 31.66 -37.49
CA GLN A 343 8.03 30.92 -38.15
C GLN A 343 8.51 29.64 -38.85
N GLY A 344 7.64 28.61 -38.95
CA GLY A 344 7.87 27.48 -39.87
C GLY A 344 6.83 26.35 -39.82
N ARG A 345 5.91 26.35 -40.78
CA ARG A 345 4.77 25.44 -41.06
C ARG A 345 5.09 23.93 -41.11
N GLY A 346 4.07 23.10 -40.80
CA GLY A 346 3.93 21.75 -41.38
C GLY A 346 3.09 20.78 -40.54
N GLY A 347 1.89 20.40 -41.02
CA GLY A 347 0.92 19.59 -40.28
C GLY A 347 1.10 18.07 -40.38
N GLY A 348 0.54 17.37 -39.39
CA GLY A 348 0.34 15.92 -39.35
C GLY A 348 -0.45 15.55 -38.09
N ARG A 349 -1.64 14.97 -38.26
CA ARG A 349 -2.54 14.50 -37.18
C ARG A 349 -2.02 13.19 -36.60
N GLU A 350 -1.88 13.12 -35.28
CA GLU A 350 -1.86 11.88 -34.48
C GLU A 350 -2.68 12.07 -33.19
N PRO A 351 -3.26 10.99 -32.62
CA PRO A 351 -4.32 11.10 -31.63
C PRO A 351 -3.80 11.39 -30.22
N SER A 352 -4.40 12.41 -29.60
CA SER A 352 -4.07 12.93 -28.27
C SER A 352 -4.70 12.09 -27.14
N VAL A 353 -3.89 11.33 -26.40
CA VAL A 353 -4.25 10.83 -25.06
C VAL A 353 -3.04 10.90 -24.13
N VAL A 354 -2.46 12.09 -23.94
CA VAL A 354 -1.65 12.43 -22.77
C VAL A 354 -1.66 13.96 -22.63
N ARG A 355 -2.57 14.51 -21.82
CA ARG A 355 -2.47 15.84 -21.20
C ARG A 355 -3.82 16.14 -20.53
N ASP A 356 -3.98 15.66 -19.31
CA ASP A 356 -4.99 16.19 -18.39
C ASP A 356 -4.63 15.86 -16.94
N MET A 357 -3.41 16.22 -16.52
CA MET A 357 -3.04 16.23 -15.09
C MET A 357 -2.08 17.38 -14.70
N ALA A 358 -1.86 18.37 -15.56
CA ALA A 358 -0.98 19.50 -15.27
C ALA A 358 -1.69 20.85 -15.43
N SER A 359 -2.80 21.05 -14.70
CA SER A 359 -3.33 22.40 -14.44
C SER A 359 -4.34 22.38 -13.30
N VAL A 360 -3.86 22.37 -12.06
CA VAL A 360 -4.65 22.88 -10.92
C VAL A 360 -3.77 23.86 -10.17
N SER A 361 -3.73 25.09 -10.68
CA SER A 361 -3.32 26.26 -9.92
C SER A 361 -4.43 26.57 -8.90
N VAL A 362 -4.12 26.39 -7.62
CA VAL A 362 -4.99 26.79 -6.52
C VAL A 362 -4.93 28.32 -6.40
N SER A 363 -5.94 29.01 -6.92
CA SER A 363 -6.18 30.42 -6.63
C SER A 363 -7.15 30.52 -5.45
N VAL A 364 -6.63 30.86 -4.27
CA VAL A 364 -7.42 31.31 -3.13
C VAL A 364 -7.81 32.76 -3.38
N SER A 365 -9.09 33.02 -3.64
CA SER A 365 -9.66 34.37 -3.59
C SER A 365 -10.78 34.40 -2.55
N ALA A 366 -10.55 35.19 -1.52
CA ALA A 366 -11.54 35.53 -0.51
C ALA A 366 -12.63 36.45 -1.08
N SER A 367 -13.77 36.42 -0.39
CA SER A 367 -14.89 37.39 -0.41
C SER A 367 -15.82 37.43 -1.63
N ALA A 368 -17.06 36.99 -1.42
CA ALA A 368 -18.28 37.74 -1.79
C ALA A 368 -19.53 37.07 -1.18
N SER A 369 -20.06 37.75 -0.18
CA SER A 369 -21.47 38.08 0.08
C SER A 369 -22.58 37.09 -0.30
N PHE A 370 -23.31 36.69 0.74
CA PHE A 370 -24.56 35.93 0.74
C PHE A 370 -25.76 36.88 0.49
N GLU A 371 -26.63 36.58 -0.48
CA GLU A 371 -28.01 37.10 -0.53
C GLU A 371 -28.98 36.01 -1.02
N PRO A 372 -30.20 35.91 -0.46
CA PRO A 372 -31.13 34.82 -0.74
C PRO A 372 -32.04 35.14 -1.94
N VAL A 373 -32.25 34.15 -2.80
CA VAL A 373 -33.24 34.23 -3.89
C VAL A 373 -34.63 33.95 -3.34
N ARG A 374 -35.55 34.88 -3.65
CA ARG A 374 -36.99 34.84 -3.37
C ARG A 374 -37.69 33.73 -4.16
N GLU A 375 -38.64 33.09 -3.49
CA GLU A 375 -39.78 32.38 -4.09
C GLU A 375 -40.47 33.25 -5.15
N ASP A 376 -40.82 32.65 -6.29
CA ASP A 376 -42.01 33.09 -7.01
C ASP A 376 -42.83 31.88 -7.47
N ARG A 377 -44.10 31.94 -7.08
CA ARG A 377 -45.17 30.99 -7.42
C ARG A 377 -45.66 31.28 -8.83
N ARG A 378 -45.88 30.23 -9.62
CA ARG A 378 -47.14 29.98 -10.34
C ARG A 378 -47.23 28.55 -10.82
#